data_AF-A0AA42LA09-F1
#
_entry.id   AF-A0AA42LA09-F1
#
_cell.length_a   1.000
_cell.length_b   1.000
_cell.length_c   1.000
_cell.angle_alpha   90.00
_cell.angle_beta   90.00
_cell.angle_gamma   90.00
#
_symmetry.space_group_name_H-M   'P 1'
#
loop_
_entity.id
_entity.type
_entity.pdbx_description
1 polymer ?
#
loop_
_entity_poly.entity_id
_entity_poly.type
_entity_poly.pdbx_seq_one_letter_code
_entity_poly.pdbx_strand_id
1 'polypeptide(L)'
;MLLSLEAFKQQKFDQMAAKIMADPDVYLDFDSVSDFYKAVWLNEFPQGTTWSATGLDDGAEQFYAVIEYGDHYLYISRMERVTVKLGIRHHYNKNN
;
A
#
# COMPACT_ATOMS: atom_id res chain seq x y z
N MET A 1 -7.69 -26.58 7.84
CA MET A 1 -8.09 -25.97 6.56
C MET A 1 -6.80 -25.54 5.86
N LEU A 2 -6.44 -26.14 4.72
CA LEU A 2 -5.29 -25.69 3.94
C LEU A 2 -5.74 -24.46 3.16
N LEU A 3 -5.16 -23.30 3.48
CA LEU A 3 -5.33 -22.12 2.64
C LEU A 3 -4.70 -22.41 1.27
N SER A 4 -5.38 -22.07 0.18
CA SER A 4 -4.72 -22.03 -1.12
C SER A 4 -3.56 -21.04 -1.05
N LEU A 5 -2.55 -21.22 -1.90
CA LEU A 5 -1.42 -20.27 -1.98
C LEU A 5 -1.90 -18.83 -2.17
N GLU A 6 -2.96 -18.64 -2.95
CA GLU A 6 -3.59 -17.33 -3.19
C GLU A 6 -4.23 -16.77 -1.92
N ALA A 7 -5.00 -17.57 -1.17
CA ALA A 7 -5.61 -17.15 0.08
C ALA A 7 -4.56 -16.81 1.14
N PHE A 8 -3.45 -17.56 1.19
CA PHE A 8 -2.33 -17.24 2.06
C PHE A 8 -1.66 -15.91 1.70
N LYS A 9 -1.41 -15.67 0.41
CA LYS A 9 -0.83 -14.39 -0.05
C LYS A 9 -1.77 -13.22 0.22
N GLN A 10 -3.09 -13.38 -0.01
CA GLN A 10 -4.08 -12.36 0.30
C GLN A 10 -4.08 -12.02 1.80
N GLN A 11 -4.09 -13.04 2.66
CA GLN A 11 -3.99 -12.84 4.11
C GLN A 11 -2.70 -12.11 4.50
N LYS A 12 -1.57 -12.42 3.86
CA LYS A 12 -0.30 -11.73 4.10
C LYS A 12 -0.37 -10.25 3.73
N PHE A 13 -1.01 -9.90 2.61
CA PHE A 13 -1.26 -8.51 2.23
C PHE A 13 -2.09 -7.79 3.30
N ASP A 14 -3.23 -8.38 3.69
CA ASP A 14 -4.17 -7.78 4.65
C ASP A 14 -3.51 -7.59 6.04
N GLN A 15 -2.67 -8.54 6.47
CA GLN A 15 -1.89 -8.41 7.71
C GLN A 15 -0.90 -7.24 7.65
N MET A 16 -0.18 -7.08 6.53
CA MET A 16 0.77 -5.98 6.39
C MET A 16 0.04 -4.63 6.33
N ALA A 17 -1.06 -4.55 5.60
CA ALA A 17 -1.94 -3.38 5.57
C ALA A 17 -2.46 -3.02 6.97
N ALA A 18 -2.91 -4.00 7.75
CA ALA A 18 -3.40 -3.78 9.10
C ALA A 18 -2.31 -3.24 10.04
N LYS A 19 -1.06 -3.73 9.94
CA LYS A 19 0.08 -3.20 10.70
C LYS A 19 0.34 -1.72 10.38
N ILE A 20 0.38 -1.37 9.10
CA ILE A 20 0.61 0.01 8.65
C ILE A 20 -0.52 0.92 9.10
N MET A 21 -1.78 0.46 9.02
CA MET A 21 -2.93 1.24 9.47
C MET A 21 -2.97 1.43 10.99
N ALA A 22 -2.48 0.47 11.77
CA ALA A 22 -2.45 0.54 13.22
C ALA A 22 -1.40 1.55 13.73
N ASP A 23 -0.29 1.70 13.02
CA ASP A 23 0.78 2.63 13.39
C ASP A 23 1.44 3.28 12.16
N PRO A 24 0.75 4.20 11.47
CA PRO A 24 1.26 4.77 10.22
C PRO A 24 2.60 5.46 10.35
N ASP A 25 2.87 6.13 11.47
CA ASP A 25 4.08 6.93 11.66
C ASP A 25 5.34 6.04 11.72
N VAL A 26 5.26 4.83 12.27
CA VAL A 26 6.38 3.87 12.28
C VAL A 26 6.76 3.37 10.87
N TYR A 27 5.78 3.28 9.97
CA TYR A 27 6.00 2.77 8.61
C TYR A 27 6.24 3.88 7.59
N LEU A 28 5.70 5.08 7.81
CA LEU A 28 5.53 6.14 6.82
C LEU A 28 6.19 7.46 7.23
N ASP A 29 7.22 7.39 8.08
CA ASP A 29 8.14 8.51 8.35
C ASP A 29 9.07 8.72 7.15
N PHE A 30 8.51 9.29 6.09
CA PHE A 30 9.20 9.55 4.82
C PHE A 30 9.28 11.05 4.57
N ASP A 31 10.48 11.51 4.24
CA ASP A 31 10.75 12.89 3.81
C ASP A 31 10.52 13.04 2.30
N SER A 32 10.54 11.94 1.55
CA SER A 32 10.39 11.97 0.10
C SER A 32 9.77 10.69 -0.49
N VAL A 33 9.34 10.79 -1.75
CA VAL A 33 8.99 9.62 -2.59
C VAL A 33 10.13 8.58 -2.66
N SER A 34 11.39 9.01 -2.59
CA SER A 34 12.54 8.09 -2.64
C SER A 34 12.57 7.18 -1.41
N ASP A 35 12.20 7.70 -0.25
CA ASP A 35 12.23 6.95 1.01
C ASP A 35 11.16 5.87 1.04
N PHE A 36 10.00 6.13 0.43
CA PHE A 36 9.00 5.10 0.17
C PHE A 36 9.60 3.89 -0.57
N TYR A 37 10.29 4.10 -1.69
CA TYR A 37 10.87 2.98 -2.47
C TYR A 37 12.05 2.29 -1.77
N LYS A 38 12.69 2.92 -0.78
CA LYS A 38 13.76 2.32 0.04
C LYS A 38 13.21 1.55 1.24
N ALA A 39 11.93 1.67 1.55
CA ALA A 39 11.33 1.09 2.72
C ALA A 39 11.44 -0.44 2.71
N VAL A 40 12.22 -0.99 3.65
CA VAL A 40 12.51 -2.43 3.72
C VAL A 40 11.26 -3.28 3.91
N TRP A 41 10.25 -2.72 4.57
CA TRP A 41 8.96 -3.37 4.84
C TRP A 41 8.12 -3.59 3.58
N LEU A 42 8.42 -2.93 2.44
CA LEU A 42 7.79 -3.25 1.15
C LEU A 42 8.04 -4.70 0.76
N ASN A 43 9.18 -5.28 1.16
CA ASN A 43 9.51 -6.68 0.90
C ASN A 43 8.69 -7.67 1.77
N GLU A 44 7.99 -7.18 2.79
CA GLU A 44 7.12 -8.03 3.62
C GLU A 44 5.78 -8.34 2.95
N PHE A 45 5.39 -7.59 1.91
CA PHE A 45 4.21 -7.89 1.12
C PHE A 45 4.35 -9.24 0.37
N PRO A 46 3.24 -9.88 -0.05
CA PRO A 46 3.31 -11.11 -0.84
C PRO A 46 3.89 -10.86 -2.25
N GLN A 47 4.54 -11.87 -2.81
CA GLN A 47 5.00 -11.83 -4.20
C GLN A 47 3.82 -11.66 -5.15
N GLY A 48 3.92 -10.68 -6.05
CA GLY A 48 2.85 -10.23 -6.94
C GLY A 48 2.24 -8.89 -6.52
N THR A 49 2.65 -8.35 -5.35
CA THR A 49 2.29 -6.99 -4.95
C THR A 49 2.96 -5.98 -5.86
N THR A 50 2.21 -4.97 -6.28
CA THR A 50 2.71 -3.81 -7.02
C THR A 50 2.60 -2.56 -6.17
N TRP A 51 3.53 -1.64 -6.31
CA TRP A 51 3.45 -0.34 -5.63
C TRP A 51 3.92 0.78 -6.54
N SER A 52 3.37 1.96 -6.32
CA SER A 52 3.76 3.18 -6.99
C SER A 52 3.59 4.36 -6.05
N ALA A 53 4.41 5.39 -6.24
CA ALA A 53 4.32 6.65 -5.53
C ALA A 53 4.59 7.81 -6.49
N THR A 54 3.85 8.90 -6.29
CA THR A 54 3.88 10.11 -7.12
C THR A 54 3.96 11.34 -6.23
N GLY A 55 5.03 12.12 -6.40
CA GLY A 55 5.21 13.41 -5.73
C GLY A 55 4.24 14.46 -6.27
N LEU A 56 3.85 15.40 -5.41
CA LEU A 56 2.86 16.43 -5.70
C LEU A 56 3.45 17.84 -5.79
N ASP A 57 4.69 18.00 -5.34
CA ASP A 57 5.47 19.22 -5.43
C ASP A 57 6.88 18.91 -5.98
N ASP A 58 7.63 19.97 -6.28
CA ASP A 58 9.00 19.88 -6.79
C ASP A 58 10.02 19.40 -5.73
N GLY A 59 9.60 19.30 -4.46
CA GLY A 59 10.41 18.82 -3.33
C GLY A 59 10.19 17.34 -2.97
N ALA A 60 9.14 16.72 -3.53
CA ALA A 60 8.65 15.37 -3.23
C ALA A 60 8.28 15.10 -1.75
N GLU A 61 8.08 16.15 -0.94
CA GLU A 61 7.70 16.06 0.49
C GLU A 61 6.23 15.65 0.65
N GLN A 62 5.38 16.11 -0.28
CA GLN A 62 3.99 15.67 -0.40
C GLN A 62 3.87 14.63 -1.52
N PHE A 63 3.24 13.50 -1.22
CA PHE A 63 3.06 12.43 -2.20
C PHE A 63 1.86 11.55 -1.92
N TYR A 64 1.43 10.86 -2.97
CA TYR A 64 0.54 9.71 -2.87
C TYR A 64 1.31 8.44 -3.17
N ALA A 65 0.98 7.36 -2.46
CA ALA A 65 1.43 6.03 -2.79
C ALA A 65 0.27 5.04 -2.78
N VAL A 66 0.38 4.01 -3.61
CA VAL A 66 -0.59 2.92 -3.69
C VAL A 66 0.18 1.62 -3.69
N ILE A 67 -0.26 0.67 -2.86
CA ILE A 67 0.27 -0.70 -2.79
C ILE A 67 -0.89 -1.65 -3.05
N GLU A 68 -0.73 -2.61 -3.95
CA GLU A 68 -1.84 -3.39 -4.51
C GLU A 68 -1.52 -4.87 -4.60
N TYR A 69 -2.49 -5.70 -4.26
CA TYR A 69 -2.45 -7.14 -4.46
C TYR A 69 -3.86 -7.70 -4.70
N GLY A 70 -4.06 -8.34 -5.85
CA GLY A 70 -5.38 -8.77 -6.27
C GLY A 70 -6.34 -7.58 -6.38
N ASP A 71 -7.50 -7.70 -5.75
CA ASP A 71 -8.49 -6.61 -5.70
C ASP A 71 -8.25 -5.65 -4.52
N HIS A 72 -7.28 -5.91 -3.64
CA HIS A 72 -7.05 -5.06 -2.47
C HIS A 72 -5.96 -4.02 -2.73
N TYR A 73 -6.15 -2.83 -2.18
CA TYR A 73 -5.15 -1.77 -2.25
C TYR A 73 -5.04 -0.99 -0.93
N LEU A 74 -3.82 -0.59 -0.61
CA LEU A 74 -3.50 0.33 0.46
C LEU A 74 -3.13 1.67 -0.17
N TYR A 75 -3.97 2.67 0.07
CA TYR A 75 -3.74 4.04 -0.37
C TYR A 75 -3.09 4.84 0.76
N ILE A 76 -1.98 5.50 0.45
CA ILE A 76 -1.21 6.33 1.35
C ILE A 76 -1.20 7.75 0.79
N SER A 77 -1.51 8.71 1.65
CA SER A 77 -1.39 10.14 1.38
C SER A 77 -0.49 10.75 2.42
N ARG A 78 0.63 11.33 1.98
CA ARG A 78 1.52 12.15 2.80
C ARG A 78 1.34 13.60 2.39
N MET A 79 0.69 14.36 3.25
CA MET A 79 0.48 15.81 3.13
C MET A 79 0.99 16.44 4.43
N GLU A 80 0.22 17.35 5.05
CA GLU A 80 0.45 17.78 6.44
C GLU A 80 0.40 16.63 7.45
N ARG A 81 -0.34 15.56 7.12
CA ARG A 81 -0.44 14.33 7.91
C ARG A 81 -0.42 13.12 6.99
N VAL A 82 0.00 11.99 7.55
CA VAL A 82 -0.14 10.69 6.89
C VAL A 82 -1.56 10.18 7.06
N THR A 83 -2.16 9.76 5.95
CA THR A 83 -3.42 9.03 5.94
C THR A 83 -3.24 7.74 5.20
N VAL A 84 -3.73 6.64 5.78
CA VAL A 84 -3.70 5.30 5.19
C VAL A 84 -5.12 4.77 5.08
N LYS A 85 -5.49 4.24 3.91
CA LYS A 85 -6.81 3.66 3.66
C LYS A 85 -6.67 2.33 2.94
N LEU A 86 -7.24 1.28 3.51
CA LEU A 86 -7.42 0.00 2.83
C LEU A 86 -8.74 0.03 2.04
N GLY A 87 -8.71 -0.43 0.80
CA GLY A 87 -9.87 -0.53 -0.06
C GLY A 87 -9.84 -1.78 -0.94
N ILE A 88 -10.99 -2.06 -1.55
CA ILE A 88 -11.18 -3.14 -2.51
C ILE A 88 -11.60 -2.52 -3.84
N ARG A 89 -10.85 -2.78 -4.91
CA ARG A 89 -11.19 -2.41 -6.28
C ARG A 89 -12.33 -3.31 -6.75
N HIS A 90 -13.49 -2.71 -6.91
CA HIS A 90 -14.57 -3.36 -7.65
C HIS A 90 -14.30 -3.20 -9.15
N HIS A 91 -13.98 -4.30 -9.81
CA HIS A 91 -14.02 -4.36 -11.26
C HIS A 91 -15.48 -4.25 -11.71
N TYR A 92 -15.96 -3.04 -11.96
CA TYR A 92 -17.22 -2.85 -12.67
C TYR A 92 -17.06 -3.39 -14.09
N ASN A 93 -17.64 -4.55 -14.35
CA ASN A 93 -17.70 -5.13 -15.68
C ASN A 93 -18.53 -4.19 -16.57
N LYS A 94 -17.87 -3.42 -17.45
CA LYS A 94 -18.50 -2.45 -18.37
C LYS A 94 -19.19 -3.11 -19.57
N ASN A 95 -19.78 -4.28 -19.39
CA ASN A 95 -20.53 -4.97 -20.43
C ASN A 95 -21.93 -5.33 -19.91
N ASN A 96 -22.87 -4.39 -20.04
CA ASN A 96 -24.30 -4.67 -20.15
C ASN A 96 -24.91 -3.79 -21.23
#